data_AF-A0A914PZV7-F1
#
_entry.id   AF-A0A914PZV7-F1
#
_cell.length_a   1.000
_cell.length_b   1.000
_cell.length_c   1.000
_cell.angle_alpha   90.00
_cell.angle_beta   90.00
_cell.angle_gamma   90.00
#
_symmetry.space_group_name_H-M   'P 1'
#
loop_
_entity.id
_entity.type
_entity.pdbx_description
1 polymer ?
#
loop_
_entity_poly.entity_id
_entity_poly.type
_entity_poly.pdbx_seq_one_letter_code
_entity_poly.pdbx_strand_id
1 'polypeptide(L)'
;MRYFDLRAAFNGNTHTSEILIIEVSHFAATNLTKDDLDGLRKIIMDLLSQWLYSRSDNFITINEMIAKNQRVIVTFSDDETIENFPQLWPASTMINSYVNSDKVDQMIAYNQKQVEDFNAILSLPKNALYKISWTLTPQTSTIIESILGGKLKSLKELANIGNQKLTSFARPFQTK
;
A
#
# COMPACT_ATOMS: atom_id res chain seq x y z
N MET A 1 10.58 0.90 19.97
CA MET A 1 10.54 0.60 18.53
C MET A 1 10.12 -0.85 18.39
N ARG A 2 8.88 -1.14 17.98
CA ARG A 2 8.47 -2.54 17.72
C ARG A 2 9.01 -2.90 16.35
N TYR A 3 9.93 -3.86 16.28
CA TYR A 3 10.38 -4.43 15.03
C TYR A 3 9.18 -5.16 14.38
N PHE A 4 8.83 -4.77 13.16
CA PHE A 4 7.88 -5.54 12.36
C PHE A 4 8.64 -6.77 11.84
N ASP A 5 8.35 -7.94 12.42
CA ASP A 5 8.94 -9.19 11.96
C ASP A 5 8.18 -9.68 10.72
N LEU A 6 8.77 -9.43 9.55
CA LEU A 6 8.24 -9.88 8.27
C LEU A 6 8.08 -11.41 8.20
N ARG A 7 8.88 -12.18 8.96
CA ARG A 7 8.75 -13.65 9.01
C ARG A 7 7.55 -14.08 9.83
N ALA A 8 7.22 -13.36 10.90
CA ALA A 8 6.02 -13.61 11.68
C ALA A 8 4.74 -13.18 10.93
N ALA A 9 4.82 -12.10 10.15
CA ALA A 9 3.72 -11.61 9.34
C ALA A 9 3.42 -12.50 8.11
N PHE A 10 4.44 -13.20 7.58
CA PHE A 10 4.28 -14.14 6.47
C PHE A 10 5.05 -15.42 6.73
N ASN A 11 4.39 -16.39 7.39
CA ASN A 11 4.80 -17.77 7.27
C ASN A 11 4.11 -18.37 6.04
N GLY A 12 4.80 -18.33 4.90
CA GLY A 12 4.28 -18.87 3.65
C GLY A 12 3.80 -20.33 3.74
N ASN A 13 4.22 -21.07 4.78
CA ASN A 13 3.81 -22.47 4.98
C ASN A 13 2.45 -22.62 5.68
N THR A 14 1.91 -21.59 6.35
CA THR A 14 0.63 -21.67 7.07
C THR A 14 -0.53 -21.00 6.34
N HIS A 15 -0.24 -20.02 5.48
CA HIS A 15 -1.24 -19.28 4.71
C HIS A 15 -0.95 -19.39 3.21
N THR A 16 -1.09 -20.61 2.66
CA THR A 16 -0.67 -20.93 1.29
C THR A 16 -1.51 -20.29 0.19
N SER A 17 -2.74 -19.86 0.52
CA SER A 17 -3.66 -19.17 -0.40
C SER A 17 -3.52 -17.64 -0.40
N GLU A 18 -2.77 -17.07 0.52
CA GLU A 18 -2.66 -15.63 0.67
C GLU A 18 -1.56 -15.04 -0.22
N ILE A 19 -1.82 -13.84 -0.73
CA ILE A 19 -0.85 -13.02 -1.46
C ILE A 19 -0.51 -11.79 -0.63
N LEU A 20 0.78 -11.51 -0.50
CA LEU A 20 1.28 -10.33 0.20
C LEU A 20 1.78 -9.29 -0.82
N ILE A 21 1.33 -8.06 -0.67
CA ILE A 21 1.83 -6.90 -1.42
C ILE A 21 2.51 -5.96 -0.42
N ILE A 22 3.78 -5.65 -0.65
CA ILE A 22 4.60 -4.81 0.22
C ILE A 22 4.98 -3.53 -0.53
N GLU A 23 4.50 -2.40 -0.03
CA GLU A 23 4.93 -1.07 -0.44
C GLU A 23 6.13 -0.63 0.41
N VAL A 24 7.29 -0.45 -0.21
CA VAL A 24 8.47 0.10 0.47
C VAL A 24 8.64 1.55 0.05
N SER A 25 8.49 2.46 1.02
CA SER A 25 8.72 3.89 0.85
C SER A 25 9.75 4.39 1.85
N HIS A 26 10.64 5.28 1.42
CA HIS A 26 11.70 5.86 2.25
C HIS A 26 11.49 7.34 2.57
N PHE A 27 10.24 7.71 2.89
CA PHE A 27 9.71 9.08 3.01
C PHE A 27 10.46 10.04 3.97
N ALA A 28 11.32 9.55 4.86
CA ALA A 28 11.76 10.32 6.04
C ALA A 28 13.29 10.47 6.23
N ALA A 29 14.12 9.96 5.31
CA ALA A 29 15.57 10.02 5.51
C ALA A 29 16.24 10.80 4.39
N THR A 30 16.57 12.06 4.69
CA THR A 30 17.26 13.00 3.80
C THR A 30 18.67 12.53 3.41
N ASN A 31 19.20 11.52 4.08
CA ASN A 31 20.59 11.08 3.97
C ASN A 31 20.71 9.60 3.56
N LEU A 32 19.66 8.98 2.99
CA LEU A 32 19.80 7.62 2.48
C LEU A 32 20.70 7.61 1.26
N THR A 33 21.76 6.82 1.33
CA THR A 33 22.63 6.55 0.21
C THR A 33 22.05 5.43 -0.66
N LYS A 34 22.57 5.30 -1.87
CA LYS A 34 22.26 4.15 -2.73
C LYS A 34 22.61 2.82 -2.05
N ASP A 35 23.72 2.77 -1.31
CA ASP A 35 24.16 1.57 -0.60
C ASP A 35 23.20 1.16 0.53
N ASP A 36 22.61 2.14 1.25
CA ASP A 36 21.60 1.87 2.27
C ASP A 36 20.35 1.23 1.65
N LEU A 37 19.89 1.78 0.53
CA LEU A 37 18.73 1.27 -0.20
C LEU A 37 19.01 -0.11 -0.78
N ASP A 38 20.20 -0.35 -1.34
CA ASP A 38 20.61 -1.65 -1.85
C ASP A 38 20.76 -2.69 -0.73
N GLY A 39 21.20 -2.27 0.46
CA GLY A 39 21.20 -3.09 1.67
C GLY A 39 19.79 -3.55 2.06
N LEU A 40 18.83 -2.61 2.07
CA LEU A 40 17.42 -2.93 2.34
C LEU A 40 16.84 -3.90 1.29
N ARG A 41 17.12 -3.68 -0.01
CA ARG A 41 16.69 -4.58 -1.09
C ARG A 41 17.24 -5.99 -0.92
N LYS A 42 18.53 -6.12 -0.60
CA LYS A 42 19.17 -7.41 -0.34
C LYS A 42 18.52 -8.13 0.83
N ILE A 43 18.25 -7.43 1.95
CA ILE A 43 17.55 -8.02 3.10
C ILE A 43 16.17 -8.56 2.68
N ILE A 44 15.41 -7.78 1.91
CA ILE A 44 14.08 -8.22 1.43
C ILE A 44 14.19 -9.46 0.54
N MET A 45 15.14 -9.46 -0.41
CA MET A 45 15.37 -10.62 -1.28
C MET A 45 15.78 -11.84 -0.47
N ASP A 46 16.71 -11.70 0.46
CA ASP A 46 17.17 -12.82 1.29
C ASP A 46 16.02 -13.41 2.13
N LEU A 47 15.14 -12.55 2.66
CA LEU A 47 14.01 -12.96 3.49
C LEU A 47 12.87 -13.59 2.69
N LEU A 48 12.59 -13.09 1.48
CA LEU A 48 11.35 -13.39 0.76
C LEU A 48 11.57 -14.14 -0.56
N SER A 49 12.82 -14.34 -0.99
CA SER A 49 13.22 -14.89 -2.31
C SER A 49 12.35 -16.04 -2.81
N GLN A 50 12.12 -17.06 -1.98
CA GLN A 50 11.35 -18.26 -2.35
C GLN A 50 9.86 -17.99 -2.65
N TRP A 51 9.35 -16.83 -2.26
CA TRP A 51 7.96 -16.42 -2.48
C TRP A 51 7.82 -15.19 -3.38
N LEU A 52 8.92 -14.55 -3.78
CA LEU A 52 8.86 -13.33 -4.60
C LEU A 52 8.29 -13.62 -5.99
N TYR A 53 7.26 -12.86 -6.35
CA TYR A 53 6.80 -12.74 -7.72
C TYR A 53 7.62 -11.65 -8.40
N SER A 54 8.54 -12.09 -9.26
CA SER A 54 9.46 -11.19 -9.98
C SER A 54 8.72 -10.34 -11.02
N ARG A 55 9.32 -9.19 -11.34
CA ARG A 55 8.79 -8.26 -12.34
C ARG A 55 8.61 -8.96 -13.68
N SER A 56 7.47 -8.74 -14.32
CA SER A 56 7.16 -9.26 -15.65
C SER A 56 6.24 -8.31 -16.41
N ASP A 57 6.02 -8.60 -17.69
CA ASP A 57 5.22 -7.73 -18.57
C ASP A 57 3.72 -7.73 -18.26
N ASN A 58 3.22 -8.67 -17.44
CA ASN A 58 1.81 -8.76 -17.04
C ASN A 58 1.69 -9.39 -15.66
N PHE A 59 0.78 -8.89 -14.83
CA PHE A 59 0.38 -9.62 -13.62
C PHE A 59 -0.26 -10.97 -13.99
N ILE A 60 0.15 -12.01 -13.30
CA ILE A 60 -0.54 -13.32 -13.33
C ILE A 60 -1.72 -13.31 -12.36
N THR A 61 -2.63 -14.26 -12.54
CA THR A 61 -3.78 -14.42 -11.64
C THR A 61 -3.34 -14.87 -10.24
N ILE A 62 -4.18 -14.59 -9.23
CA ILE A 62 -3.96 -15.06 -7.85
C ILE A 62 -3.76 -16.58 -7.80
N ASN A 63 -4.54 -17.35 -8.57
CA ASN A 63 -4.42 -18.80 -8.62
C ASN A 63 -3.05 -19.25 -9.17
N GLU A 64 -2.53 -18.56 -10.19
CA GLU A 64 -1.20 -18.83 -10.72
C GLU A 64 -0.09 -18.47 -9.73
N MET A 65 -0.22 -17.35 -9.02
CA MET A 65 0.70 -16.96 -7.95
C MET A 65 0.79 -18.05 -6.87
N ILE A 66 -0.36 -18.55 -6.43
CA ILE A 66 -0.46 -19.64 -5.45
C ILE A 66 0.18 -20.92 -6.01
N ALA A 67 -0.20 -21.34 -7.22
CA ALA A 67 0.30 -22.57 -7.83
C ALA A 67 1.82 -22.56 -8.05
N LYS A 68 2.40 -21.39 -8.34
CA LYS A 68 3.85 -21.21 -8.51
C LYS A 68 4.58 -20.93 -7.19
N ASN A 69 3.87 -20.84 -6.07
CA ASN A 69 4.39 -20.36 -4.78
C ASN A 69 5.06 -18.97 -4.86
N GLN A 70 4.67 -18.14 -5.83
CA GLN A 70 5.13 -16.77 -6.03
C GLN A 70 4.09 -15.80 -5.46
N ARG A 71 4.09 -15.63 -4.15
CA ARG A 71 2.98 -15.04 -3.38
C ARG A 71 3.32 -13.69 -2.73
N VAL A 72 4.49 -13.13 -3.01
CA VAL A 72 4.91 -11.85 -2.46
C VAL A 72 5.27 -10.89 -3.60
N ILE A 73 4.61 -9.74 -3.66
CA ILE A 73 4.95 -8.63 -4.55
C ILE A 73 5.58 -7.54 -3.70
N VAL A 74 6.76 -7.06 -4.08
CA VAL A 74 7.40 -5.93 -3.41
C VAL A 74 7.59 -4.80 -4.41
N THR A 75 7.02 -3.65 -4.09
CA THR A 75 7.17 -2.41 -4.87
C THR A 75 8.04 -1.43 -4.09
N PHE A 76 8.93 -0.72 -4.77
CA PHE A 76 9.75 0.33 -4.18
C PHE A 76 9.37 1.70 -4.73
N SER A 77 9.41 2.74 -3.89
CA SER A 77 9.04 4.10 -4.30
C SER A 77 10.03 4.78 -5.27
N ASP A 78 11.20 4.18 -5.54
CA ASP A 78 12.21 4.71 -6.43
C ASP A 78 12.40 3.85 -7.69
N ASP A 79 12.06 4.39 -8.87
CA ASP A 79 12.16 3.63 -10.13
C ASP A 79 13.61 3.56 -10.66
N GLU A 80 14.49 4.49 -10.27
CA GLU A 80 15.85 4.63 -10.82
C GLU A 80 16.81 3.49 -10.47
N THR A 81 16.55 2.75 -9.39
CA THR A 81 17.52 1.76 -8.85
C THR A 81 17.04 0.31 -8.96
N ILE A 82 15.78 0.07 -9.35
CA ILE A 82 15.21 -1.28 -9.44
C ILE A 82 15.73 -2.09 -10.62
N GLU A 83 16.43 -1.47 -11.58
CA GLU A 83 16.95 -2.18 -12.76
C GLU A 83 17.87 -3.34 -12.37
N ASN A 84 18.66 -3.17 -11.30
CA ASN A 84 19.57 -4.20 -10.78
C ASN A 84 18.86 -5.27 -9.93
N PHE A 85 17.55 -5.11 -9.69
CA PHE A 85 16.73 -5.96 -8.82
C PHE A 85 15.45 -6.37 -9.55
N PRO A 86 15.53 -7.21 -10.59
CA PRO A 86 14.36 -7.61 -11.40
C PRO A 86 13.27 -8.35 -10.60
N GLN A 87 13.56 -8.78 -9.38
CA GLN A 87 12.60 -9.37 -8.46
C GLN A 87 11.66 -8.32 -7.82
N LEU A 88 12.01 -7.03 -7.92
CA LEU A 88 11.26 -5.91 -7.34
C LEU A 88 10.51 -5.14 -8.41
N TRP A 89 9.35 -4.63 -8.05
CA TRP A 89 8.47 -3.88 -8.94
C TRP A 89 8.66 -2.36 -8.76
N PRO A 90 8.55 -1.57 -9.85
CA PRO A 90 8.65 -0.12 -9.77
C PRO A 90 7.47 0.49 -9.01
N ALA A 91 7.66 1.72 -8.52
CA ALA A 91 6.64 2.54 -7.87
C ALA A 91 5.42 2.73 -8.77
N SER A 92 5.67 2.90 -10.07
CA SER A 92 4.62 3.01 -11.09
C SER A 92 3.69 1.80 -11.19
N THR A 93 4.09 0.65 -10.62
CA THR A 93 3.24 -0.55 -10.52
C THR A 93 2.12 -0.38 -9.50
N MET A 94 2.24 0.52 -8.52
CA MET A 94 1.21 0.71 -7.52
C MET A 94 0.77 2.16 -7.44
N ILE A 95 -0.41 2.40 -8.01
CA ILE A 95 -1.02 3.72 -8.05
C ILE A 95 -1.80 3.90 -6.75
N ASN A 96 -1.20 4.61 -5.81
CA ASN A 96 -1.78 4.90 -4.50
C ASN A 96 -2.47 6.27 -4.50
N SER A 97 -3.77 6.27 -4.24
CA SER A 97 -4.58 7.48 -4.12
C SER A 97 -4.99 7.72 -2.66
N TYR A 98 -4.94 8.97 -2.21
CA TYR A 98 -5.44 9.39 -0.91
C TYR A 98 -5.84 10.87 -0.94
N VAL A 99 -6.78 11.26 -0.08
CA VAL A 99 -7.10 12.67 0.13
C VAL A 99 -6.31 13.20 1.33
N ASN A 100 -5.70 14.38 1.19
CA ASN A 100 -5.11 15.08 2.32
C ASN A 100 -6.19 15.89 3.07
N SER A 101 -7.01 15.22 3.86
CA SER A 101 -8.09 15.86 4.64
C SER A 101 -8.40 15.13 5.94
N ASP A 102 -8.81 15.89 6.97
CA ASP A 102 -9.38 15.37 8.22
C ASP A 102 -10.92 15.25 8.19
N LYS A 103 -11.54 15.48 7.02
CA LYS A 103 -12.99 15.46 6.81
C LYS A 103 -13.45 14.20 6.08
N VAL A 104 -14.34 13.46 6.71
CA VAL A 104 -14.94 12.22 6.17
C VAL A 104 -15.59 12.44 4.82
N ASP A 105 -16.41 13.47 4.66
CA ASP A 105 -17.18 13.67 3.42
C ASP A 105 -16.25 13.95 2.22
N GLN A 106 -15.10 14.60 2.47
CA GLN A 106 -14.10 14.82 1.43
C GLN A 106 -13.40 13.52 1.03
N MET A 107 -13.07 12.65 1.99
CA MET A 107 -12.52 11.31 1.72
C MET A 107 -13.50 10.43 0.97
N ILE A 108 -14.78 10.45 1.34
CA ILE A 108 -15.83 9.69 0.65
C ILE A 108 -15.95 10.17 -0.80
N ALA A 109 -16.12 11.48 -1.02
CA ALA A 109 -16.29 12.04 -2.36
C ALA A 109 -15.07 11.79 -3.24
N TYR A 110 -13.86 11.94 -2.70
CA TYR A 110 -12.63 11.65 -3.42
C TYR A 110 -12.54 10.17 -3.80
N ASN A 111 -12.77 9.25 -2.86
CA ASN A 111 -12.68 7.81 -3.12
C ASN A 111 -13.79 7.31 -4.05
N GLN A 112 -14.99 7.89 -4.00
CA GLN A 112 -16.05 7.62 -4.98
C GLN A 112 -15.59 7.99 -6.39
N LYS A 113 -15.03 9.20 -6.55
CA LYS A 113 -14.46 9.62 -7.83
C LYS A 113 -13.33 8.70 -8.30
N GLN A 114 -12.44 8.24 -7.42
CA GLN A 114 -11.39 7.28 -7.79
C GLN A 114 -11.97 5.96 -8.32
N VAL A 115 -13.05 5.45 -7.72
CA VAL A 115 -13.74 4.24 -8.22
C VAL A 115 -14.41 4.49 -9.57
N GLU A 116 -15.07 5.63 -9.75
CA GLU A 116 -15.68 6.03 -11.03
C GLU A 116 -14.62 6.14 -12.12
N ASP A 117 -13.53 6.84 -11.85
CA ASP A 117 -12.41 7.00 -12.78
C ASP A 117 -11.81 5.62 -13.11
N PHE A 118 -11.60 4.74 -12.12
CA PHE A 118 -11.12 3.37 -12.34
C PHE A 118 -12.05 2.55 -13.26
N ASN A 119 -13.37 2.62 -13.05
CA ASN A 119 -14.35 1.89 -13.85
C ASN A 119 -14.54 2.48 -15.27
N ALA A 120 -14.26 3.77 -15.45
CA ALA A 120 -14.38 4.45 -16.74
C ALA A 120 -13.14 4.27 -17.63
N ILE A 121 -12.01 3.85 -17.09
CA ILE A 121 -10.79 3.63 -17.87
C ILE A 121 -10.99 2.48 -18.85
N LEU A 122 -10.99 2.81 -20.15
CA LEU A 122 -11.10 1.84 -21.25
C LEU A 122 -9.91 0.87 -21.35
N SER A 123 -8.76 1.25 -20.77
CA SER A 123 -7.57 0.40 -20.65
C SER A 123 -6.75 0.81 -19.44
N LEU A 124 -6.85 0.05 -18.34
CA LEU A 124 -5.92 0.22 -17.21
C LEU A 124 -4.50 -0.09 -17.72
N PRO A 125 -3.46 0.59 -17.22
CA PRO A 125 -2.09 0.13 -17.44
C PRO A 125 -2.03 -1.35 -17.07
N LYS A 126 -1.62 -2.20 -18.01
CA LYS A 126 -1.67 -3.67 -17.87
C LYS A 126 -0.91 -4.19 -16.64
N ASN A 127 -0.02 -3.35 -16.08
CA ASN A 127 0.90 -3.65 -14.99
C ASN A 127 0.75 -2.71 -13.79
N ALA A 128 -0.47 -2.24 -13.50
CA ALA A 128 -0.71 -1.40 -12.35
C ALA A 128 -1.76 -1.97 -11.40
N LEU A 129 -1.44 -1.95 -10.11
CA LEU A 129 -2.34 -2.16 -9.00
C LEU A 129 -2.86 -0.80 -8.55
N TYR A 130 -4.19 -0.64 -8.54
CA TYR A 130 -4.83 0.57 -8.07
C TYR A 130 -5.21 0.41 -6.60
N LYS A 131 -4.68 1.30 -5.77
CA LYS A 131 -4.91 1.34 -4.33
C LYS A 131 -5.65 2.61 -3.96
N ILE A 132 -6.77 2.43 -3.27
CA ILE A 132 -7.52 3.50 -2.64
C ILE A 132 -7.21 3.47 -1.15
N SER A 133 -6.67 4.57 -0.62
CA SER A 133 -6.40 4.70 0.81
C SER A 133 -7.62 5.26 1.55
N TRP A 134 -8.08 4.51 2.54
CA TRP A 134 -9.16 4.90 3.45
C TRP A 134 -8.60 5.52 4.74
N THR A 135 -7.98 6.69 4.60
CA THR A 135 -7.26 7.34 5.71
C THR A 135 -7.57 8.83 5.74
N LEU A 136 -7.96 9.33 6.90
CA LEU A 136 -8.02 10.76 7.19
C LEU A 136 -6.63 11.24 7.63
N THR A 137 -6.17 12.36 7.08
CA THR A 137 -4.87 12.94 7.42
C THR A 137 -5.01 14.09 8.42
N PRO A 138 -4.11 14.20 9.40
CA PRO A 138 -4.13 15.33 10.33
C PRO A 138 -3.85 16.63 9.57
N GLN A 139 -4.60 17.68 9.92
CA GLN A 139 -4.40 19.04 9.46
C GLN A 139 -3.78 19.91 10.55
N THR A 140 -3.34 21.13 10.23
CA THR A 140 -2.81 22.06 11.24
C THR A 140 -3.79 22.31 12.37
N SER A 141 -5.10 22.42 12.06
CA SER A 141 -6.17 22.51 13.07
C SER A 141 -6.21 21.28 13.98
N THR A 142 -6.06 20.07 13.42
CA THR A 142 -6.00 18.81 14.16
C THR A 142 -4.86 18.83 15.20
N ILE A 143 -3.69 19.37 14.83
CA ILE A 143 -2.54 19.50 15.73
C ILE A 143 -2.82 20.53 16.82
N ILE A 144 -3.31 21.71 16.46
CA ILE A 144 -3.59 22.80 17.42
C ILE A 144 -4.68 22.39 18.42
N GLU A 145 -5.76 21.76 17.95
CA GLU A 145 -6.86 21.26 18.79
C GLU A 145 -6.40 20.15 19.76
N SER A 146 -5.37 19.39 19.38
CA SER A 146 -4.78 18.37 20.25
C SER A 146 -4.00 18.96 21.43
N ILE A 147 -3.51 20.19 21.31
CA ILE A 147 -2.71 20.89 22.33
C ILE A 147 -3.59 21.77 23.22
N LEU A 148 -4.57 22.47 22.64
CA LEU A 148 -5.33 23.51 23.33
C LEU A 148 -6.55 23.01 24.12
N GLY A 149 -6.82 21.70 24.13
CA GLY A 149 -7.86 21.09 24.97
C GLY A 149 -9.27 21.52 24.58
N GLY A 150 -9.95 20.74 23.74
CA GLY A 150 -11.35 21.03 23.40
C GLY A 150 -12.02 20.03 22.46
N LYS A 151 -11.27 19.30 21.64
CA LYS A 151 -11.67 18.11 20.89
C LYS A 151 -10.40 17.48 20.34
N LEU A 152 -9.99 16.34 20.89
CA LEU A 152 -8.88 15.59 20.32
C LEU A 152 -9.33 15.03 18.96
N LYS A 153 -8.51 15.24 17.93
CA LYS A 153 -8.52 14.44 16.71
C LYS A 153 -7.16 13.75 16.58
N SER A 154 -6.84 12.88 17.53
CA SER A 154 -5.68 11.98 17.41
C SER A 154 -5.79 11.15 16.13
N LEU A 155 -4.65 10.62 15.63
CA LEU A 155 -4.65 9.68 14.51
C LEU A 155 -5.57 8.48 14.76
N LYS A 156 -5.70 8.05 16.02
CA LYS A 156 -6.62 6.98 16.43
C LYS A 156 -8.08 7.40 16.27
N GLU A 157 -8.43 8.61 16.67
CA GLU A 157 -9.80 9.13 16.50
C GLU A 157 -10.15 9.32 15.03
N LEU A 158 -9.23 9.86 14.23
CA LEU A 158 -9.37 9.96 12.78
C LEU A 158 -9.61 8.58 12.14
N ALA A 159 -8.81 7.57 12.53
CA ALA A 159 -9.02 6.20 12.07
C ALA A 159 -10.38 5.63 12.50
N ASN A 160 -10.81 5.85 13.74
CA ASN A 160 -12.11 5.40 14.22
C ASN A 160 -13.27 6.03 13.42
N ILE A 161 -13.20 7.34 13.20
CA ILE A 161 -14.19 8.09 12.43
C ILE A 161 -14.27 7.57 10.99
N GLY A 162 -13.11 7.37 10.34
CA GLY A 162 -13.06 6.78 8.99
C GLY A 162 -13.65 5.37 8.97
N ASN A 163 -13.20 4.49 9.88
CA ASN A 163 -13.61 3.09 9.91
C ASN A 163 -15.12 2.89 10.12
N GLN A 164 -15.77 3.78 10.88
CA GLN A 164 -17.23 3.76 11.06
C GLN A 164 -18.00 3.92 9.74
N LYS A 165 -17.40 4.52 8.70
CA LYS A 165 -18.03 4.76 7.40
C LYS A 165 -17.57 3.79 6.31
N LEU A 166 -16.53 3.00 6.55
CA LEU A 166 -15.93 2.12 5.54
C LEU A 166 -16.93 1.11 4.98
N THR A 167 -17.66 0.39 5.84
CA THR A 167 -18.62 -0.64 5.41
C THR A 167 -19.71 -0.05 4.50
N SER A 168 -20.23 1.13 4.85
CA SER A 168 -21.27 1.79 4.06
C SER A 168 -20.74 2.28 2.70
N PHE A 169 -19.48 2.74 2.66
CA PHE A 169 -18.82 3.10 1.41
C PHE A 169 -18.53 1.88 0.52
N ALA A 170 -18.07 0.78 1.09
CA ALA A 170 -17.63 -0.39 0.31
C ALA A 170 -18.80 -1.23 -0.23
N ARG A 171 -19.93 -1.27 0.49
CA ARG A 171 -21.09 -2.12 0.17
C ARG A 171 -21.57 -2.04 -1.29
N PRO A 172 -21.69 -0.85 -1.92
CA PRO A 172 -22.15 -0.76 -3.31
C PRO A 172 -21.18 -1.40 -4.32
N PHE A 173 -19.91 -1.56 -3.97
CA PHE A 173 -18.86 -2.12 -4.84
C PHE A 173 -18.62 -3.61 -4.59
N GLN A 174 -19.23 -4.19 -3.56
CA GLN A 174 -19.22 -5.63 -3.32
C GLN A 174 -20.22 -6.30 -4.28
N THR A 175 -19.80 -6.54 -5.53
CA THR A 175 -20.55 -7.44 -6.41
C THR A 175 -20.48 -8.86 -5.87
N LYS A 176 -21.62 -9.56 -5.88
CA LYS A 176 -21.76 -10.98 -5.53
C LYS A 176 -21.06 -11.88 -6.53
#